data_AF-A0A815IYS6-F1
#
_entry.id   AF-A0A815IYS6-F1
#
_cell.length_a   1.000
_cell.length_b   1.000
_cell.length_c   1.000
_cell.angle_alpha   90.00
_cell.angle_beta   90.00
_cell.angle_gamma   90.00
#
_symmetry.space_group_name_H-M   'P 1'
#
loop_
_entity.id
_entity.type
_entity.pdbx_description
1 polymer ?
#
loop_
_entity_poly.entity_id
_entity_poly.type
_entity_poly.pdbx_seq_one_letter_code
_entity_poly.pdbx_strand_id
1 'polypeptide(L)'
;TFDPIETQFCHLKYICQQFFKIEGWQNKLAVLWKGPGWQPGLSRLGSDDFPAISYPIQVYDPNVSIELGSYTFVHFMYALIQYSAVLQDSKDYSPLALLLYSIILLFTLTTFGAIYDQKKYALHLERLRLVSMLILPRLKIIQSLFLLQTHILVQIFIVLSFFATFFITPIAPEQKDVSMKNK
;
A
#
# COMPACT_ATOMS: atom_id res chain seq x y z
N THR A 1 -9.94 7.24 7.68
CA THR A 1 -9.68 6.15 6.71
C THR A 1 -8.57 5.24 7.23
N PHE A 2 -8.71 3.92 7.10
CA PHE A 2 -7.69 2.95 7.52
C PHE A 2 -6.32 3.24 6.87
N ASP A 3 -5.24 3.34 7.65
CA ASP A 3 -3.88 3.50 7.15
C ASP A 3 -3.02 2.27 7.52
N PRO A 4 -2.63 1.44 6.54
CA PRO A 4 -1.86 0.23 6.80
C PRO A 4 -0.44 0.54 7.28
N ILE A 5 0.15 1.67 6.86
CA ILE A 5 1.50 2.08 7.28
C ILE A 5 1.42 2.53 8.73
N GLU A 6 0.44 3.36 9.06
CA GLU A 6 0.25 3.78 10.45
C GLU A 6 0.01 2.57 11.35
N THR A 7 -0.87 1.65 10.96
CA THR A 7 -1.17 0.44 11.74
C THR A 7 0.08 -0.42 11.96
N GLN A 8 0.93 -0.56 10.95
CA GLN A 8 2.16 -1.36 11.06
C GLN A 8 3.24 -0.69 11.91
N PHE A 9 3.37 0.64 11.80
CA PHE A 9 4.49 1.37 12.41
C PHE A 9 4.13 2.15 13.67
N CYS A 10 2.85 2.30 14.04
CA CYS A 10 2.43 3.09 15.20
C CYS A 10 3.05 2.57 16.50
N HIS A 11 3.04 1.25 16.70
CA HIS A 11 3.64 0.62 17.87
C HIS A 11 5.15 0.79 17.89
N LEU A 12 5.82 0.66 16.75
CA LEU A 12 7.27 0.86 16.66
C LEU A 12 7.65 2.33 16.97
N LYS A 13 6.92 3.28 16.38
CA LYS A 13 7.10 4.72 16.64
C LYS A 13 6.91 5.02 18.12
N TYR A 14 5.90 4.44 18.75
CA TYR A 14 5.65 4.58 20.19
C TYR A 14 6.80 4.00 21.02
N ILE A 15 7.27 2.78 20.72
CA ILE A 15 8.41 2.14 21.41
C ILE A 15 9.66 3.01 21.30
N CYS A 16 9.98 3.52 20.11
CA CYS A 16 11.12 4.41 19.90
C CYS A 16 10.99 5.69 20.74
N GLN A 17 9.81 6.31 20.77
CA GLN A 17 9.57 7.49 21.61
C GLN A 17 9.76 7.19 23.10
N GLN A 18 9.25 6.07 23.58
CA GLN A 18 9.42 5.65 24.98
C GLN A 18 10.89 5.36 25.31
N PHE A 19 11.61 4.72 24.39
CA PHE A 19 13.05 4.43 24.54
C PHE A 19 13.88 5.70 24.75
N PHE A 20 13.56 6.80 24.06
CA PHE A 20 14.26 8.08 24.24
C PHE A 20 13.81 8.86 25.48
N LYS A 21 12.56 8.68 25.92
CA LYS A 21 12.00 9.38 27.10
C LYS A 21 12.41 8.75 28.42
N ILE A 22 12.50 7.42 28.49
CA ILE A 22 12.72 6.70 29.74
C ILE A 22 14.21 6.70 30.13
N GLU A 23 14.47 7.02 31.39
CA GLU A 23 15.81 7.01 31.97
C GLU A 23 16.24 5.61 32.45
N GLY A 24 17.54 5.35 32.38
CA GLY A 24 18.15 4.08 32.79
C GLY A 24 18.27 3.05 31.67
N TRP A 25 19.47 2.48 31.51
CA TRP A 25 19.77 1.49 30.46
C TRP A 25 18.93 0.21 30.57
N GLN A 26 18.67 -0.25 31.79
CA GLN A 26 17.81 -1.43 32.03
C GLN A 26 16.37 -1.18 31.58
N ASN A 27 15.84 0.00 31.87
CA ASN A 27 14.48 0.37 31.45
C ASN A 27 14.39 0.53 29.93
N LYS A 28 15.43 1.06 29.29
CA LYS A 28 15.52 1.15 27.82
C LYS A 28 15.47 -0.22 27.14
N LEU A 29 16.24 -1.18 27.65
CA LEU A 29 16.17 -2.58 27.20
C LEU A 29 14.79 -3.20 27.48
N ALA A 30 14.20 -2.89 28.63
CA ALA A 30 12.88 -3.38 29.00
C ALA A 30 11.78 -2.85 28.06
N VAL A 31 11.83 -1.59 27.61
CA VAL A 31 10.89 -1.05 26.61
C VAL A 31 10.95 -1.85 25.29
N LEU A 32 12.15 -2.19 24.83
CA LEU A 32 12.33 -2.95 23.59
C LEU A 32 11.85 -4.41 23.73
N TRP A 33 12.10 -5.03 24.88
CA TRP A 33 11.78 -6.45 25.10
C TRP A 33 10.34 -6.71 25.54
N LYS A 34 9.79 -5.81 26.36
CA LYS A 34 8.46 -5.99 26.98
C LYS A 34 7.35 -5.35 26.16
N GLY A 35 7.69 -4.50 25.19
CA GLY A 35 6.75 -3.94 24.21
C GLY A 35 6.09 -2.63 24.67
N PRO A 36 5.10 -2.14 23.89
CA PRO A 36 4.57 -0.78 24.03
C PRO A 36 3.71 -0.58 25.30
N GLY A 37 3.16 -1.64 25.90
CA GLY A 37 2.38 -1.52 27.13
C GLY A 37 3.22 -1.36 28.41
N TRP A 38 4.54 -1.56 28.34
CA TRP A 38 5.40 -1.59 29.51
C TRP A 38 5.82 -0.20 30.00
N GLN A 39 5.83 0.00 31.32
CA GLN A 39 6.41 1.18 32.00
C GLN A 39 7.23 0.74 33.23
N PRO A 40 8.15 1.58 33.73
CA PRO A 40 8.89 1.29 34.95
C PRO A 40 7.95 0.99 36.13
N GLY A 41 8.15 -0.16 36.77
CA GLY A 41 7.30 -0.63 37.88
C GLY A 41 6.09 -1.48 37.45
N LEU A 42 5.73 -1.53 36.16
CA LEU A 42 4.67 -2.39 35.66
C LEU A 42 5.18 -3.79 35.27
N SER A 43 4.23 -4.74 35.28
CA SER A 43 4.42 -6.09 34.74
C SER A 43 4.77 -6.04 33.24
N ARG A 44 5.27 -7.13 32.68
CA ARG A 44 5.65 -7.21 31.25
C ARG A 44 4.52 -6.76 30.31
N LEU A 45 3.26 -7.07 30.65
CA LEU A 45 2.10 -6.79 29.81
C LEU A 45 1.53 -5.37 30.01
N GLY A 46 2.13 -4.57 30.89
CA GLY A 46 1.59 -3.26 31.27
C GLY A 46 0.56 -3.38 32.39
N SER A 47 -0.36 -2.42 32.43
CA SER A 47 -1.57 -2.44 33.25
C SER A 47 -2.74 -3.01 32.46
N ASP A 48 -3.68 -3.64 33.15
CA ASP A 48 -4.92 -4.15 32.55
C ASP A 48 -5.99 -3.05 32.34
N ASP A 49 -5.58 -1.78 32.40
CA ASP A 49 -6.45 -0.60 32.21
C ASP A 49 -6.68 -0.36 30.70
N PHE A 50 -7.45 -1.24 30.08
CA PHE A 50 -7.89 -1.05 28.70
C PHE A 50 -9.15 -0.19 28.65
N PRO A 51 -9.26 0.76 27.69
CA PRO A 51 -10.50 1.50 27.50
C PRO A 51 -11.64 0.53 27.19
N ALA A 52 -12.79 0.71 27.85
CA ALA A 52 -13.96 -0.10 27.61
C ALA A 52 -14.38 0.01 26.13
N ILE A 53 -14.49 -1.15 25.45
CA ILE A 53 -14.91 -1.21 24.05
C ILE A 53 -16.39 -0.83 23.98
N SER A 54 -16.71 0.30 23.35
CA SER A 54 -18.09 0.73 23.11
C SER A 54 -18.66 0.01 21.88
N TYR A 55 -19.87 -0.54 22.03
CA TYR A 55 -20.63 -1.16 20.93
C TYR A 55 -21.69 -0.19 20.40
N PRO A 56 -22.01 -0.22 19.10
CA PRO A 56 -21.53 -1.14 18.07
C PRO A 56 -20.16 -0.74 17.48
N ILE A 57 -19.31 -1.74 17.20
CA ILE A 57 -18.04 -1.53 16.50
C ILE A 57 -18.37 -1.23 15.04
N GLN A 58 -17.98 -0.05 14.55
CA GLN A 58 -18.09 0.28 13.14
C GLN A 58 -17.04 -0.54 12.36
N VAL A 59 -17.51 -1.54 11.60
CA VAL A 59 -16.65 -2.31 10.71
C VAL A 59 -16.24 -1.43 9.53
N TYR A 60 -14.96 -1.45 9.19
CA TYR A 60 -14.46 -0.78 8.00
C TYR A 60 -14.97 -1.52 6.76
N ASP A 61 -15.90 -0.90 6.03
CA ASP A 61 -16.51 -1.45 4.81
C ASP A 61 -16.54 -0.38 3.70
N PRO A 62 -15.42 -0.19 2.96
CA PRO A 62 -15.39 0.76 1.87
C PRO A 62 -16.26 0.25 0.71
N ASN A 63 -17.26 1.05 0.32
CA ASN A 63 -18.15 0.73 -0.80
C ASN A 63 -17.42 0.93 -2.14
N VAL A 64 -16.75 -0.10 -2.64
CA VAL A 64 -16.04 -0.09 -3.92
C VAL A 64 -16.98 -0.51 -5.05
N SER A 65 -17.15 0.36 -6.05
CA SER A 65 -17.97 0.07 -7.23
C SER A 65 -17.46 -1.18 -7.97
N ILE A 66 -18.38 -1.96 -8.55
CA ILE A 66 -18.06 -3.15 -9.36
C ILE A 66 -17.15 -2.78 -10.55
N GLU A 67 -17.35 -1.60 -11.14
CA GLU A 67 -16.54 -1.08 -12.24
C GLU A 67 -15.07 -0.94 -11.83
N LEU A 68 -14.80 -0.29 -10.69
CA LEU A 68 -13.46 -0.12 -10.15
C LEU A 68 -12.82 -1.45 -9.73
N GLY A 69 -13.63 -2.39 -9.22
CA GLY A 69 -13.21 -3.76 -8.94
C GLY A 69 -12.78 -4.50 -10.20
N SER A 70 -13.59 -4.43 -11.27
CA SER A 70 -13.27 -5.07 -12.56
C SER A 70 -12.03 -4.46 -13.21
N TYR A 71 -11.88 -3.14 -13.15
CA TYR A 71 -10.70 -2.41 -13.61
C TYR A 71 -9.45 -2.93 -12.90
N THR A 72 -9.48 -2.96 -11.57
CA THR A 72 -8.32 -3.37 -10.77
C THR A 72 -8.00 -4.84 -10.99
N PHE A 73 -9.01 -5.70 -11.14
CA PHE A 73 -8.83 -7.12 -11.44
C PHE A 73 -8.12 -7.34 -12.80
N VAL A 74 -8.53 -6.66 -13.86
CA VAL A 74 -7.90 -6.77 -15.19
C VAL A 74 -6.43 -6.33 -15.12
N HIS A 75 -6.16 -5.19 -14.48
CA HIS A 75 -4.79 -4.69 -14.29
C HIS A 75 -3.94 -5.61 -13.41
N PHE A 76 -4.54 -6.27 -12.42
CA PHE A 76 -3.87 -7.25 -11.56
C PHE A 76 -3.54 -8.54 -12.33
N MET A 77 -4.47 -9.08 -13.12
CA MET A 77 -4.20 -10.23 -14.00
C MET A 77 -3.05 -9.92 -14.97
N TYR A 78 -3.05 -8.72 -15.55
CA TYR A 78 -1.95 -8.28 -16.40
C TYR A 78 -0.62 -8.23 -15.65
N ALA A 79 -0.58 -7.64 -14.45
CA ALA A 79 0.63 -7.59 -13.62
C ALA A 79 1.16 -8.99 -13.28
N LEU A 80 0.26 -9.95 -12.98
CA LEU A 80 0.63 -11.35 -12.72
C LEU A 80 1.26 -12.02 -13.96
N ILE A 81 0.64 -11.86 -15.14
CA ILE A 81 1.18 -12.42 -16.39
C ILE A 81 2.57 -11.84 -16.65
N GLN A 82 2.73 -10.53 -16.55
CA GLN A 82 4.01 -9.85 -16.76
C GLN A 82 5.08 -10.32 -15.77
N TYR A 83 4.72 -10.43 -14.49
CA TYR A 83 5.63 -10.93 -13.46
C TYR A 83 6.05 -12.39 -13.71
N SER A 84 5.09 -13.24 -14.09
CA SER A 84 5.37 -14.65 -14.40
C SER A 84 6.34 -14.81 -15.57
N ALA A 85 6.22 -13.97 -16.62
CA ALA A 85 7.13 -13.96 -17.75
C ALA A 85 8.55 -13.54 -17.34
N VAL A 86 8.68 -12.49 -16.53
CA VAL A 86 9.99 -12.04 -16.00
C VAL A 86 10.65 -13.10 -15.13
N LEU A 87 9.87 -13.87 -14.35
CA LEU A 87 10.42 -14.95 -13.54
C LEU A 87 10.95 -16.11 -14.38
N GLN A 88 10.27 -16.48 -15.47
CA GLN A 88 10.71 -17.54 -16.38
C GLN A 88 12.03 -17.19 -17.05
N ASP A 89 12.16 -15.94 -17.50
CA ASP A 89 13.33 -15.42 -18.20
C ASP A 89 14.34 -14.77 -17.23
N SER A 90 14.23 -15.00 -15.92
CA SER A 90 14.95 -14.22 -14.89
C SER A 90 16.48 -14.27 -15.02
N LYS A 91 17.01 -15.32 -15.64
CA LYS A 91 18.46 -15.49 -15.90
C LYS A 91 19.00 -14.52 -16.95
N ASP A 92 18.14 -14.02 -17.83
CA ASP A 92 18.51 -13.12 -18.93
C ASP A 92 18.49 -11.64 -18.49
N TYR A 93 17.98 -11.36 -17.29
CA TYR A 93 17.92 -10.01 -16.73
C TYR A 93 19.07 -9.72 -15.79
N SER A 94 19.54 -8.46 -15.79
CA SER A 94 20.49 -8.00 -14.79
C SER A 94 19.85 -7.95 -13.38
N PRO A 95 20.63 -8.12 -12.30
CA PRO A 95 20.11 -8.00 -10.92
C PRO A 95 19.41 -6.67 -10.66
N LEU A 96 19.91 -5.58 -11.26
CA LEU A 96 19.30 -4.25 -11.15
C LEU A 96 17.93 -4.19 -11.82
N ALA A 97 17.76 -4.82 -12.98
CA ALA A 97 16.48 -4.90 -13.66
C ALA A 97 15.45 -5.68 -12.84
N LEU A 98 15.84 -6.82 -12.27
CA LEU A 98 14.99 -7.64 -11.38
C LEU A 98 14.56 -6.89 -10.11
N LEU A 99 15.48 -6.14 -9.51
CA LEU A 99 15.16 -5.28 -8.36
C LEU A 99 14.14 -4.20 -8.75
N LEU A 100 14.36 -3.53 -9.87
CA LEU A 100 13.43 -2.51 -10.37
C LEU A 100 12.04 -3.10 -10.62
N TYR A 101 11.95 -4.26 -11.26
CA TYR A 101 10.68 -4.98 -11.46
C TYR A 101 9.95 -5.29 -10.15
N SER A 102 10.69 -5.76 -9.15
CA SER A 102 10.12 -6.04 -7.83
C SER A 102 9.56 -4.78 -7.18
N ILE A 103 10.25 -3.65 -7.30
CA ILE A 103 9.78 -2.34 -6.81
C ILE A 103 8.49 -1.92 -7.53
N ILE A 104 8.42 -2.09 -8.85
CA ILE A 104 7.22 -1.74 -9.64
C ILE A 104 6.04 -2.63 -9.30
N LEU A 105 6.28 -3.93 -9.04
CA LEU A 105 5.24 -4.85 -8.60
C LEU A 105 4.67 -4.42 -7.25
N LEU A 106 5.54 -4.14 -6.26
CA LEU A 106 5.11 -3.63 -4.96
C LEU A 106 4.36 -2.30 -5.09
N PHE A 107 4.84 -1.39 -5.94
CA PHE A 107 4.18 -0.12 -6.24
C PHE A 107 2.78 -0.31 -6.84
N THR A 108 2.63 -1.30 -7.75
CA THR A 108 1.34 -1.67 -8.35
C THR A 108 0.37 -2.17 -7.30
N LEU A 109 0.78 -3.11 -6.44
CA LEU A 109 -0.04 -3.64 -5.36
C LEU A 109 -0.44 -2.56 -4.35
N THR A 110 0.48 -1.66 -4.03
CA THR A 110 0.24 -0.52 -3.14
C THR A 110 -0.81 0.43 -3.72
N THR A 111 -0.75 0.66 -5.03
CA THR A 111 -1.72 1.51 -5.74
C THR A 111 -3.12 0.88 -5.72
N PHE A 112 -3.22 -0.44 -5.95
CA PHE A 112 -4.49 -1.14 -5.84
C PHE A 112 -5.07 -1.06 -4.42
N GLY A 113 -4.26 -1.28 -3.39
CA GLY A 113 -4.68 -1.10 -2.00
C GLY A 113 -5.23 0.32 -1.74
N ALA A 114 -4.53 1.35 -2.23
CA ALA A 114 -4.97 2.73 -2.10
C ALA A 114 -6.31 3.01 -2.83
N ILE A 115 -6.55 2.37 -3.98
CA ILE A 115 -7.81 2.46 -4.73
C ILE A 115 -8.95 1.82 -3.94
N TYR A 116 -8.76 0.60 -3.41
CA TYR A 116 -9.78 -0.09 -2.60
C TYR A 116 -10.05 0.63 -1.27
N ASP A 117 -9.02 1.24 -0.67
CA ASP A 117 -9.14 2.06 0.54
C ASP A 117 -9.67 3.47 0.30
N GLN A 118 -10.02 3.79 -0.95
CA GLN A 118 -10.56 5.08 -1.35
C GLN A 118 -9.70 6.28 -0.89
N LYS A 119 -8.37 6.12 -0.96
CA LYS A 119 -7.43 7.16 -0.52
C LYS A 119 -7.46 8.34 -1.47
N LYS A 120 -7.37 9.57 -0.93
CA LYS A 120 -7.32 10.82 -1.72
C LYS A 120 -6.17 10.83 -2.74
N TYR A 121 -5.04 10.22 -2.38
CA TYR A 121 -3.86 10.12 -3.24
C TYR A 121 -3.88 8.93 -4.20
N ALA A 122 -4.87 8.03 -4.13
CA ALA A 122 -4.94 6.84 -4.97
C ALA A 122 -4.91 7.18 -6.46
N LEU A 123 -5.63 8.23 -6.87
CA LEU A 123 -5.64 8.70 -8.25
C LEU A 123 -4.27 9.22 -8.72
N HIS A 124 -3.51 9.84 -7.82
CA HIS A 124 -2.14 10.28 -8.13
C HIS A 124 -1.19 9.09 -8.28
N LEU A 125 -1.29 8.09 -7.39
CA LEU A 125 -0.53 6.85 -7.48
C LEU A 125 -0.85 6.07 -8.76
N GLU A 126 -2.13 5.98 -9.13
CA GLU A 126 -2.57 5.29 -10.33
C GLU A 126 -2.01 5.93 -11.60
N ARG A 127 -2.04 7.26 -11.70
CA ARG A 127 -1.42 7.96 -12.82
C ARG A 127 0.09 7.73 -12.87
N LEU A 128 0.77 7.77 -11.72
CA LEU A 128 2.21 7.48 -11.65
C LEU A 128 2.51 6.03 -12.07
N ARG A 129 1.68 5.07 -11.65
CA ARG A 129 1.77 3.65 -12.03
C ARG A 129 1.65 3.48 -13.54
N LEU A 130 0.62 4.04 -14.15
CA LEU A 130 0.39 3.94 -15.59
C LEU A 130 1.54 4.58 -16.38
N VAL A 131 2.04 5.74 -15.96
CA VAL A 131 3.21 6.38 -16.59
C VAL A 131 4.46 5.51 -16.47
N SER A 132 4.72 4.93 -15.30
CA SER A 132 5.87 4.03 -15.11
C SER A 132 5.81 2.83 -16.05
N MET A 133 4.63 2.22 -16.21
CA MET A 133 4.39 1.08 -17.09
C MET A 133 4.58 1.41 -18.58
N LEU A 134 4.41 2.68 -18.98
CA LEU A 134 4.68 3.13 -20.35
C LEU A 134 6.17 3.38 -20.62
N ILE A 135 6.92 3.86 -19.62
CA ILE A 135 8.33 4.25 -19.77
C ILE A 135 9.26 3.05 -19.71
N LEU A 136 9.05 2.12 -18.78
CA LEU A 136 9.99 1.02 -18.51
C LEU A 136 10.25 0.10 -19.72
N PRO A 137 9.25 -0.25 -20.55
CA PRO A 137 9.49 -1.00 -21.78
C PRO A 137 10.36 -0.24 -22.79
N ARG A 138 10.32 1.10 -22.80
CA ARG A 138 11.08 1.95 -23.74
C ARG A 138 12.58 1.98 -23.42
N LEU A 139 12.96 1.70 -22.18
CA LEU A 139 14.35 1.67 -21.75
C LEU A 139 15.10 0.40 -22.22
N LYS A 140 14.47 -0.46 -23.03
CA LYS A 140 15.02 -1.76 -23.50
C LYS A 140 15.47 -2.69 -22.37
N ILE A 141 15.02 -2.42 -21.14
CA ILE A 141 15.18 -3.30 -19.98
C ILE A 141 14.39 -4.59 -20.20
N ILE A 142 13.38 -4.57 -21.08
CA ILE A 142 12.44 -5.64 -21.38
C ILE A 142 12.73 -6.12 -22.81
N GLN A 143 13.40 -7.25 -22.97
CA GLN A 143 13.93 -7.69 -24.27
C GLN A 143 13.37 -9.03 -24.76
N SER A 144 12.14 -9.39 -24.38
CA SER A 144 11.47 -10.56 -24.97
C SER A 144 10.54 -10.19 -26.12
N LEU A 145 10.77 -10.80 -27.30
CA LEU A 145 10.02 -10.57 -28.54
C LEU A 145 8.54 -10.99 -28.45
N PHE A 146 8.21 -11.97 -27.60
CA PHE A 146 6.83 -12.44 -27.36
C PHE A 146 5.96 -11.38 -26.65
N LEU A 147 6.58 -10.52 -25.83
CA LEU A 147 5.87 -9.41 -25.20
C LEU A 147 5.65 -8.24 -26.17
N LEU A 148 6.38 -8.13 -27.29
CA LEU A 148 6.31 -6.96 -28.18
C LEU A 148 4.95 -6.78 -28.87
N GLN A 149 4.29 -7.88 -29.23
CA GLN A 149 2.99 -7.84 -29.91
C GLN A 149 1.83 -7.64 -28.90
N THR A 150 1.97 -8.19 -27.68
CA THR A 150 1.07 -7.87 -26.56
C THR A 150 1.30 -6.45 -26.03
N HIS A 151 2.51 -5.90 -26.15
CA HIS A 151 2.85 -4.55 -25.71
C HIS A 151 2.05 -3.46 -26.42
N ILE A 152 1.73 -3.56 -27.72
CA ILE A 152 1.01 -2.46 -28.41
C ILE A 152 -0.43 -2.36 -27.93
N LEU A 153 -1.18 -3.47 -27.92
CA LEU A 153 -2.56 -3.48 -27.45
C LEU A 153 -2.66 -3.13 -25.96
N VAL A 154 -1.71 -3.61 -25.16
CA VAL A 154 -1.61 -3.27 -23.75
C VAL A 154 -1.23 -1.80 -23.56
N GLN A 155 -0.32 -1.24 -24.36
CA GLN A 155 0.01 0.19 -24.30
C GLN A 155 -1.19 1.05 -24.66
N ILE A 156 -1.97 0.66 -25.69
CA ILE A 156 -3.23 1.32 -26.01
C ILE A 156 -4.18 1.23 -24.83
N PHE A 157 -4.35 0.05 -24.22
CA PHE A 157 -5.19 -0.14 -23.04
C PHE A 157 -4.74 0.69 -21.83
N ILE A 158 -3.43 0.79 -21.57
CA ILE A 158 -2.85 1.62 -20.51
C ILE A 158 -3.07 3.11 -20.79
N VAL A 159 -2.91 3.55 -22.04
CA VAL A 159 -3.18 4.93 -22.45
C VAL A 159 -4.67 5.26 -22.30
N LEU A 160 -5.56 4.38 -22.73
CA LEU A 160 -7.00 4.53 -22.52
C LEU A 160 -7.36 4.56 -21.03
N SER A 161 -6.76 3.68 -20.22
CA SER A 161 -6.91 3.67 -18.76
C SER A 161 -6.44 4.98 -18.15
N PHE A 162 -5.31 5.53 -18.62
CA PHE A 162 -4.78 6.81 -18.17
C PHE A 162 -5.76 7.95 -18.47
N PHE A 163 -6.32 8.01 -19.67
CA PHE A 163 -7.35 9.00 -20.00
C PHE A 163 -8.64 8.79 -19.21
N ALA A 164 -9.06 7.54 -18.98
CA ALA A 164 -10.21 7.21 -18.15
C ALA A 164 -10.06 7.75 -16.72
N THR A 165 -8.84 7.78 -16.17
CA THR A 165 -8.61 8.36 -14.82
C THR A 165 -8.96 9.85 -14.70
N PHE A 166 -9.07 10.61 -15.80
CA PHE A 166 -9.51 12.00 -15.76
C PHE A 166 -11.03 12.15 -15.68
N PHE A 167 -11.77 11.12 -16.09
CA PHE A 167 -13.24 11.09 -16.07
C PHE A 167 -13.79 10.40 -14.82
N ILE A 168 -12.99 9.60 -14.13
CA ILE A 168 -13.33 9.05 -12.82
C ILE A 168 -13.41 10.23 -11.84
N THR A 169 -14.62 10.50 -11.35
CA THR A 169 -14.86 11.50 -10.31
C THR A 169 -13.95 11.24 -9.12
N PRO A 170 -13.42 12.29 -8.45
CA PRO A 170 -12.55 12.11 -7.30
C PRO A 170 -13.24 11.18 -6.31
N ILE A 171 -12.53 10.09 -5.99
CA ILE A 171 -12.85 9.18 -4.90
C ILE A 171 -13.26 10.06 -3.71
N ALA A 172 -14.49 9.83 -3.24
CA ALA A 172 -15.24 10.78 -2.41
C ALA A 172 -14.39 11.38 -1.29
N PRO A 173 -14.56 12.68 -0.97
CA PRO A 173 -13.88 13.25 0.19
C PRO A 173 -14.30 12.45 1.42
N GLU A 174 -13.28 11.95 2.12
CA GLU A 174 -13.31 11.45 3.50
C GLU A 174 -14.63 11.79 4.21
N GLN A 175 -15.42 10.77 4.58
CA GLN A 175 -16.42 10.94 5.62
C GLN A 175 -15.66 11.52 6.82
N LYS A 176 -15.75 12.84 7.00
CA LYS A 176 -15.30 13.48 8.22
C LYS A 176 -16.09 12.79 9.31
N ASP A 177 -15.39 12.11 10.21
CA ASP A 177 -15.99 11.64 11.44
C ASP A 177 -16.74 12.81 12.06
N VAL A 178 -18.07 12.68 12.09
CA VAL A 178 -19.00 13.59 12.76
C VAL A 178 -18.79 13.54 14.29
N SER A 179 -17.81 12.79 14.79
CA SER A 179 -17.57 12.55 16.21
C SER A 179 -16.78 13.65 16.97
N MET A 180 -16.59 14.85 16.41
CA MET A 180 -16.02 16.00 17.14
C MET A 180 -17.05 17.12 17.40
N LYS A 181 -18.35 16.80 17.32
CA LYS A 181 -19.43 17.62 17.86
C LYS A 181 -20.41 16.71 18.60
N ASN A 182 -20.12 16.46 19.88
CA ASN A 182 -21.07 16.20 20.97
C ASN A 182 -20.45 15.27 22.02
N LYS A 183 -19.52 15.80 22.82
CA LYS A 183 -19.53 15.80 24.30
C LYS A 183 -18.17 16.24 24.84
#